data_AF-A0A2N2WWP0-F1
#
_entry.id   AF-A0A2N2WWP0-F1
#
_cell.length_a   1.000
_cell.length_b   1.000
_cell.length_c   1.000
_cell.angle_alpha   90.00
_cell.angle_beta   90.00
_cell.angle_gamma   90.00
#
_symmetry.space_group_name_H-M   'P 1'
#
loop_
_entity.id
_entity.type
_entity.pdbx_description
1 polymer ?
#
loop_
_entity_poly.entity_id
_entity_poly.type
_entity_poly.pdbx_seq_one_letter_code
_entity_poly.pdbx_strand_id
1 'polypeptide(L)'
;MSEYGKERLYNDLISDGYSPEYLSDNKGMDYVVITEYVVQFGIFKGQEIALAIPVPKDYPRTAGASIHVKSNPHLLDIKDTIKGKRNIINSNIGNEWRYWSFRFNLSPENPTNDLMSQINGIFKNI
;
A
#
# COMPACT_ATOMS: atom_id res chain seq x y z
N MET A 1 7.20 -20.81 -13.96
CA MET A 1 7.99 -19.56 -14.08
C MET A 1 7.79 -18.81 -12.78
N SER A 2 8.84 -18.22 -12.19
CA SER A 2 8.65 -17.35 -11.03
C SER A 2 7.89 -16.10 -11.49
N GLU A 3 6.69 -15.89 -10.96
CA GLU A 3 5.92 -14.67 -11.23
C GLU A 3 6.62 -13.47 -10.56
N TYR A 4 6.62 -12.33 -11.25
CA TYR A 4 7.21 -11.07 -10.79
C TYR A 4 6.23 -9.91 -11.02
N GLY A 5 6.54 -8.75 -10.43
CA GLY A 5 5.77 -7.53 -10.65
C GLY A 5 4.36 -7.61 -10.08
N LYS A 6 3.42 -6.90 -10.72
CA LYS A 6 2.03 -6.77 -10.25
C LYS A 6 1.28 -8.10 -10.18
N GLU A 7 1.53 -9.02 -11.12
CA GLU A 7 0.87 -10.34 -11.16
C GLU A 7 1.21 -11.15 -9.91
N ARG A 8 2.49 -11.12 -9.51
CA ARG A 8 2.93 -11.80 -8.30
C ARG A 8 2.25 -11.27 -7.05
N LEU A 9 2.26 -9.96 -6.83
CA LEU A 9 1.62 -9.36 -5.66
C LEU A 9 0.11 -9.61 -5.67
N TYR A 10 -0.53 -9.53 -6.85
CA TYR A 10 -1.95 -9.79 -7.01
C TYR A 10 -2.34 -11.21 -6.59
N ASN A 11 -1.60 -12.23 -7.08
CA ASN A 11 -1.86 -13.62 -6.75
C ASN A 11 -1.59 -13.95 -5.27
N ASP A 12 -0.53 -13.37 -4.69
CA ASP A 12 -0.25 -13.52 -3.26
C ASP A 12 -1.40 -12.91 -2.42
N LEU A 13 -1.87 -11.70 -2.75
CA LEU A 13 -2.99 -11.06 -2.04
C LEU A 13 -4.32 -11.83 -2.18
N ILE A 14 -4.60 -12.42 -3.34
CA ILE A 14 -5.75 -13.33 -3.49
C ILE A 14 -5.60 -14.54 -2.57
N SER A 15 -4.40 -15.12 -2.50
CA SER A 15 -4.14 -16.29 -1.64
C SER A 15 -4.31 -15.95 -0.16
N ASP A 16 -4.02 -14.71 0.22
CA ASP A 16 -4.23 -14.17 1.57
C ASP A 16 -5.70 -13.76 1.84
N GLY A 17 -6.60 -13.92 0.85
CA GLY A 17 -8.04 -13.68 0.98
C GLY A 17 -8.50 -12.25 0.67
N TYR A 18 -7.64 -11.41 0.09
CA TYR A 18 -8.02 -10.09 -0.39
C TYR A 18 -8.68 -10.17 -1.77
N SER A 19 -9.41 -9.11 -2.14
CA SER A 19 -9.94 -8.89 -3.48
C SER A 19 -9.19 -7.76 -4.17
N PRO A 20 -7.99 -8.02 -4.73
CA PRO A 20 -7.19 -6.98 -5.37
C PRO A 20 -7.70 -6.61 -6.77
N GLU A 21 -7.40 -5.39 -7.18
CA GLU A 21 -7.58 -4.85 -8.53
C GLU A 21 -6.28 -4.26 -9.08
N TYR A 22 -6.15 -4.21 -10.41
CA TYR A 22 -5.03 -3.52 -11.05
C TYR A 22 -5.35 -2.05 -11.29
N LEU A 23 -4.33 -1.23 -11.14
CA LEU A 23 -4.37 0.19 -11.43
C LEU A 23 -3.02 0.64 -11.96
N SER A 24 -3.00 1.61 -12.87
CA SER A 24 -1.77 2.23 -13.35
C SER A 24 -1.90 3.75 -13.28
N ASP A 25 -0.84 4.46 -12.90
CA ASP A 25 -0.83 5.92 -12.97
C ASP A 25 -0.49 6.43 -14.38
N ASN A 26 -0.63 7.74 -14.58
CA ASN A 26 -0.30 8.41 -15.84
C ASN A 26 1.20 8.41 -16.20
N LYS A 27 2.07 7.92 -15.31
CA LYS A 27 3.52 7.78 -15.51
C LYS A 27 3.92 6.33 -15.79
N GLY A 28 2.95 5.42 -15.87
CA GLY A 28 3.19 4.01 -16.15
C GLY A 28 3.65 3.20 -14.94
N MET A 29 3.47 3.71 -13.72
CA MET A 29 3.66 2.92 -12.50
C MET A 29 2.43 2.04 -12.28
N ASP A 30 2.66 0.75 -12.06
CA ASP A 30 1.62 -0.21 -11.75
C ASP A 30 1.36 -0.29 -10.25
N TYR A 31 0.11 -0.56 -9.91
CA TYR A 31 -0.39 -0.71 -8.56
C TYR A 31 -1.27 -1.97 -8.46
N VAL A 32 -1.24 -2.58 -7.28
CA VAL A 32 -2.27 -3.53 -6.86
C VAL A 32 -3.06 -2.88 -5.73
N VAL A 33 -4.38 -2.87 -5.88
CA VAL A 33 -5.30 -2.13 -5.01
C VAL A 33 -6.20 -3.07 -4.24
N ILE A 34 -6.23 -2.97 -2.92
CA ILE A 34 -7.22 -3.65 -2.07
C ILE A 34 -8.33 -2.62 -1.80
N THR A 35 -9.49 -2.78 -2.41
CA THR A 35 -10.58 -1.79 -2.39
C THR A 35 -11.26 -1.66 -1.02
N GLU A 36 -11.37 -2.77 -0.30
CA GLU A 36 -12.07 -2.88 0.99
C GLU A 36 -11.08 -3.29 2.12
N TYR A 37 -9.94 -2.63 2.20
CA TYR A 37 -8.94 -2.92 3.23
C TYR A 37 -9.40 -2.41 4.60
N VAL A 38 -9.64 -3.34 5.54
CA VAL A 38 -9.97 -3.00 6.92
C VAL A 38 -8.69 -2.81 7.74
N VAL A 39 -8.50 -1.59 8.27
CA VAL A 39 -7.35 -1.27 9.14
C VAL A 39 -7.44 -2.06 10.45
N GLN A 40 -6.41 -2.84 10.75
CA GLN A 40 -6.42 -3.78 11.89
C GLN A 40 -5.96 -3.14 13.22
N PHE A 41 -5.16 -2.08 13.17
CA PHE A 41 -4.44 -1.53 14.33
C PHE A 41 -4.37 0.01 14.32
N GLY A 42 -4.03 0.57 15.48
CA GLY A 42 -3.86 2.02 15.66
C GLY A 42 -5.18 2.77 15.81
N ILE A 43 -5.11 4.09 15.70
CA ILE A 43 -6.27 4.98 15.91
C ILE A 43 -7.37 4.83 14.83
N PHE A 44 -7.03 4.28 13.66
CA PHE A 44 -7.96 4.06 12.55
C PHE A 44 -8.53 2.64 12.50
N LYS A 45 -8.32 1.83 13.54
CA LYS A 45 -8.78 0.44 13.58
C LYS A 45 -10.28 0.33 13.24
N GLY A 46 -10.61 -0.62 12.36
CA GLY A 46 -11.97 -0.91 11.92
C GLY A 46 -12.46 -0.03 10.77
N GLN A 47 -11.67 0.97 10.34
CA GLN A 47 -12.02 1.76 9.16
C GLN A 47 -11.68 0.99 7.88
N GLU A 48 -12.60 1.02 6.94
CA GLU A 48 -12.44 0.47 5.61
C GLU A 48 -11.89 1.54 4.68
N ILE A 49 -10.82 1.21 3.96
CA ILE A 49 -10.13 2.10 3.03
C ILE A 49 -9.80 1.35 1.74
N ALA A 50 -9.59 2.10 0.66
CA ALA A 50 -8.89 1.57 -0.49
C ALA A 50 -7.38 1.78 -0.30
N LEU A 51 -6.62 0.70 -0.42
CA LEU A 51 -5.16 0.67 -0.25
C LEU A 51 -4.50 0.29 -1.57
N ALA A 52 -3.79 1.22 -2.18
CA ALA A 52 -3.02 0.99 -3.40
C ALA A 52 -1.52 0.85 -3.09
N ILE A 53 -0.94 -0.25 -3.56
CA ILE A 53 0.47 -0.60 -3.34
C ILE A 53 1.20 -0.47 -4.68
N PRO A 54 2.21 0.41 -4.79
CA PRO A 54 3.03 0.52 -5.99
C PRO A 54 3.88 -0.74 -6.17
N VAL A 55 3.88 -1.30 -7.38
CA VAL A 55 4.59 -2.53 -7.70
C VAL A 55 5.63 -2.30 -8.79
N PRO A 56 6.92 -2.21 -8.44
CA PRO A 56 8.01 -2.23 -9.42
C PRO A 56 7.98 -3.52 -10.24
N LYS A 57 8.47 -3.47 -11.48
CA LYS A 57 8.50 -4.63 -12.39
C LYS A 57 9.26 -5.84 -11.84
N ASP A 58 10.21 -5.61 -10.94
CA ASP A 58 11.07 -6.65 -10.36
C ASP A 58 10.63 -7.08 -8.95
N TYR A 59 9.46 -6.64 -8.47
CA TYR A 59 8.84 -7.20 -7.26
C TYR A 59 8.81 -8.74 -7.32
N PRO A 60 9.17 -9.48 -6.25
CA PRO A 60 9.42 -9.01 -4.89
C PRO A 60 10.87 -8.59 -4.58
N ARG A 61 11.76 -8.53 -5.57
CA ARG A 61 13.15 -8.11 -5.35
C ARG A 61 13.24 -6.67 -4.84
N THR A 62 12.35 -5.81 -5.32
CA THR A 62 12.17 -4.46 -4.78
C THR A 62 10.70 -4.20 -4.49
N ALA A 63 10.43 -3.32 -3.52
CA ALA A 63 9.11 -2.88 -3.15
C ALA A 63 8.94 -1.38 -3.47
N GLY A 64 7.74 -0.96 -3.83
CA GLY A 64 7.44 0.45 -4.00
C GLY A 64 7.64 1.20 -2.67
N ALA A 65 8.24 2.38 -2.72
CA ALA A 65 8.60 3.15 -1.52
C ALA A 65 7.42 3.96 -0.94
N SER A 66 6.21 3.41 -0.98
CA SER A 66 5.00 4.07 -0.46
C SER A 66 3.81 3.13 -0.37
N ILE A 67 2.77 3.62 0.31
CA ILE A 67 1.39 3.19 0.10
C ILE A 67 0.54 4.39 -0.29
N HIS A 68 -0.59 4.10 -0.91
CA HIS A 68 -1.57 5.09 -1.32
C HIS A 68 -2.89 4.76 -0.65
N VAL A 69 -3.45 5.73 0.06
CA VAL A 69 -4.66 5.54 0.86
C VAL A 69 -5.78 6.42 0.32
N LYS A 70 -6.92 5.81 0.02
CA LYS A 70 -8.17 6.49 -0.32
C LYS A 70 -9.23 6.17 0.73
N SER A 71 -9.82 7.20 1.28
CA SER A 71 -10.85 7.16 2.34
C SER A 71 -11.63 8.46 2.31
N ASN A 72 -12.87 8.44 2.83
CA ASN A 72 -13.70 9.62 2.94
C ASN A 72 -14.32 9.74 4.36
N PRO A 73 -13.88 10.70 5.19
CA PRO A 73 -12.78 11.64 4.95
C PRO A 73 -11.42 10.94 4.88
N HIS A 74 -10.39 11.63 4.40
CA HIS A 74 -9.02 11.10 4.44
C HIS A 74 -8.62 10.75 5.87
N LEU A 75 -7.97 9.61 6.07
CA LEU A 75 -7.38 9.23 7.37
C LEU A 75 -6.40 10.29 7.87
N LEU A 76 -5.52 10.70 6.97
CA LEU A 76 -4.50 11.72 7.18
C LEU A 76 -4.33 12.52 5.88
N ASP A 77 -4.21 13.83 6.01
CA ASP A 77 -4.04 14.78 4.93
C ASP A 77 -2.66 15.46 4.96
N ILE A 78 -2.35 16.25 3.93
CA ILE A 78 -1.04 16.87 3.67
C ILE A 78 -0.59 17.79 4.82
N LYS A 79 -1.54 18.36 5.56
CA LYS A 79 -1.27 19.26 6.68
C LYS A 79 -1.00 18.51 7.99
N ASP A 80 -1.30 17.22 8.05
CA ASP A 80 -1.16 16.44 9.27
C ASP A 80 0.32 16.19 9.54
N THR A 81 0.82 16.80 10.61
CA THR A 81 2.20 16.65 11.03
C THR A 81 2.31 15.46 11.97
N ILE A 82 2.72 14.31 11.44
CA ILE A 82 3.00 13.12 12.26
C ILE A 82 4.47 13.15 12.67
N LYS A 83 4.71 13.13 13.97
CA LYS A 83 6.04 13.14 14.55
C LYS A 83 6.78 11.84 14.15
N GLY A 84 7.80 11.93 13.28
CA GLY A 84 8.67 10.79 12.97
C GLY A 84 8.68 10.26 11.53
N LYS A 85 8.63 11.12 10.51
CA LYS A 85 8.98 10.85 9.08
C LYS A 85 7.91 10.15 8.24
N ARG A 86 6.88 10.88 7.83
CA ARG A 86 6.04 10.51 6.68
C ARG A 86 5.80 11.76 5.84
N ASN A 87 6.14 11.71 4.55
CA ASN A 87 5.66 12.70 3.60
C ASN A 87 4.26 12.23 3.16
N ILE A 88 3.24 12.97 3.56
CA ILE A 88 1.88 12.80 3.06
C ILE A 88 1.68 13.87 1.99
N ILE A 89 1.52 13.44 0.74
CA ILE A 89 1.35 14.34 -0.40
C ILE A 89 0.20 13.86 -1.30
N ASN A 90 -0.16 14.69 -2.28
CA ASN A 90 -1.05 14.27 -3.35
C ASN A 90 -0.49 13.05 -4.08
N SER A 91 -1.35 12.07 -4.33
CA SER A 91 -1.01 10.90 -5.12
C SER A 91 -1.06 11.21 -6.63
N ASN A 92 -0.21 10.54 -7.41
CA ASN A 92 -0.32 10.53 -8.88
C ASN A 92 -1.53 9.73 -9.42
N ILE A 93 -2.22 8.95 -8.57
CA ILE A 93 -3.38 8.15 -8.97
C ILE A 93 -4.63 9.04 -9.14
N GLY A 94 -4.83 9.98 -8.21
CA GLY A 94 -6.03 10.81 -8.15
C GLY A 94 -6.07 11.65 -6.88
N ASN A 95 -6.89 12.71 -6.88
CA ASN A 95 -6.98 13.66 -5.76
C ASN A 95 -7.65 13.05 -4.52
N GLU A 96 -8.38 11.96 -4.68
CA GLU A 96 -8.96 11.19 -3.58
C GLU A 96 -7.97 10.22 -2.91
N TRP A 97 -6.73 10.17 -3.40
CA TRP A 97 -5.66 9.35 -2.86
C TRP A 97 -4.61 10.23 -2.17
N ARG A 98 -4.07 9.72 -1.06
CA ARG A 98 -2.90 10.29 -0.38
C ARG A 98 -1.74 9.33 -0.48
N TYR A 99 -0.63 9.81 -1.01
CA TYR A 99 0.64 9.09 -1.02
C TYR A 99 1.29 9.23 0.35
N TRP A 100 1.68 8.11 0.95
CA TRP A 100 2.45 8.08 2.19
C TRP A 100 3.81 7.41 1.94
N SER A 101 4.91 8.13 2.17
CA SER A 101 6.27 7.61 1.94
C SER A 101 6.68 6.57 2.98
N PHE A 102 7.14 5.40 2.54
CA PHE A 102 7.72 4.37 3.41
C PHE A 102 8.84 3.59 2.72
N ARG A 103 9.69 2.94 3.52
CA ARG A 103 10.66 1.96 3.00
C ARG A 103 10.25 0.60 3.52
N PHE A 104 10.03 -0.33 2.61
CA PHE A 104 9.76 -1.72 2.95
C PHE A 104 11.03 -2.55 2.79
N ASN A 105 11.22 -3.49 3.72
CA ASN A 105 12.30 -4.45 3.65
C ASN A 105 11.68 -5.85 3.61
N LEU A 106 11.67 -6.48 2.44
CA LEU A 106 10.97 -7.75 2.23
C LEU A 106 11.95 -8.91 2.30
N SER A 107 11.58 -10.00 2.98
CA SER A 107 12.33 -11.24 2.87
C SER A 107 12.09 -11.91 1.51
N PRO A 108 13.05 -12.71 1.02
CA PRO A 108 12.85 -13.52 -0.19
C PRO A 108 11.81 -14.64 -0.01
N GLU A 109 11.61 -15.11 1.22
CA GLU A 109 10.78 -16.29 1.52
C GLU A 109 9.29 -15.95 1.49
N ASN A 110 8.88 -14.86 2.16
CA ASN A 110 7.48 -14.48 2.30
C ASN A 110 7.25 -12.97 2.08
N PRO A 111 7.57 -12.45 0.88
CA PRO A 111 7.64 -11.02 0.63
C PRO A 111 6.30 -10.28 0.80
N THR A 112 5.18 -10.87 0.36
CA THR A 112 3.85 -10.25 0.49
C THR A 112 3.38 -10.22 1.93
N ASN A 113 3.58 -11.30 2.68
CA ASN A 113 3.28 -11.34 4.12
C ASN A 113 4.10 -10.30 4.89
N ASP A 114 5.39 -10.16 4.60
CA ASP A 114 6.24 -9.14 5.21
C ASP A 114 5.77 -7.72 4.87
N LEU A 115 5.36 -7.50 3.61
CA LEU A 115 4.83 -6.23 3.14
C LEU A 115 3.54 -5.88 3.91
N MET A 116 2.58 -6.79 3.98
CA MET A 116 1.31 -6.56 4.67
C MET A 116 1.49 -6.41 6.18
N SER A 117 2.42 -7.15 6.78
CA SER A 117 2.81 -6.97 8.18
C SER A 117 3.40 -5.58 8.44
N GLN A 118 4.28 -5.09 7.55
CA GLN A 118 4.84 -3.74 7.64
C GLN A 118 3.77 -2.66 7.43
N ILE A 119 2.83 -2.85 6.50
CA ILE A 119 1.68 -1.96 6.31
C ILE A 119 0.80 -1.90 7.57
N ASN A 120 0.52 -3.04 8.19
CA ASN A 120 -0.16 -3.06 9.49
C ASN A 120 0.63 -2.33 10.59
N GLY A 121 1.96 -2.49 10.59
CA GLY A 121 2.86 -1.75 11.47
C GLY A 121 2.82 -0.23 11.24
N ILE A 122 2.61 0.20 10.00
CA ILE A 122 2.43 1.62 9.66
C ILE A 122 1.20 2.19 10.37
N PHE A 123 0.05 1.53 10.27
CA PHE A 123 -1.18 1.99 10.91
C PHE A 123 -1.12 1.92 12.44
N LYS A 124 -0.50 0.87 12.99
CA LYS A 124 -0.31 0.72 14.44
C LYS A 124 0.45 1.88 15.08
N ASN A 125 1.39 2.48 14.36
CA ASN A 125 2.29 3.52 14.86
C ASN A 125 1.87 4.94 14.44
N ILE A 126 0.61 5.11 14.01
CA ILE A 126 -0.03 6.44 13.91
C ILE A 126 -0.73 6.70 15.23
#